data_AF-A0A956QJA5-F1
#
_entry.id   AF-A0A956QJA5-F1
#
_cell.length_a   1.000
_cell.length_b   1.000
_cell.length_c   1.000
_cell.angle_alpha   90.00
_cell.angle_beta   90.00
_cell.angle_gamma   90.00
#
_symmetry.space_group_name_H-M   'P 1'
#
loop_
_entity.id
_entity.type
_entity.pdbx_description
1 polymer ?
#
loop_
_entity_poly.entity_id
_entity_poly.type
_entity_poly.pdbx_seq_one_letter_code
_entity_poly.pdbx_strand_id
1 'polypeptide(L)'
;GGVALVLLGCLTPDEAYSSIEWRAIVLIAAMSPMAIALERTGWTDIVGKSLAGTLSYGPLALVAAFFLSTAALAQVLGGQVTALLAGPITVGIALKLGLDPVGIGVLVAIACSNAFLTPVSHPVNALVMGPGGYKSTDFVKVGAGLMVVTFTTAMLMAHFYWGF
;
A
#
# COMPACT_ATOMS: atom_id res chain seq x y z
N GLY A 1 -16.84 -16.77 -9.52
CA GLY A 1 -16.15 -17.57 -8.50
C GLY A 1 -17.12 -18.04 -7.44
N GLY A 2 -17.42 -17.20 -6.43
CA GLY A 2 -18.23 -17.58 -5.26
C GLY A 2 -19.61 -18.16 -5.56
N VAL A 3 -20.35 -17.60 -6.52
CA VAL A 3 -21.71 -18.10 -6.89
C VAL A 3 -21.68 -19.56 -7.39
N ALA A 4 -20.63 -19.97 -8.11
CA ALA A 4 -20.49 -21.34 -8.58
C ALA A 4 -20.18 -22.32 -7.43
N LEU A 5 -19.40 -21.90 -6.43
CA LEU A 5 -19.08 -22.70 -5.25
C LEU A 5 -20.30 -22.92 -4.34
N VAL A 6 -21.19 -21.93 -4.26
CA VAL A 6 -22.47 -22.04 -3.53
C VAL A 6 -23.44 -22.97 -4.29
N LEU A 7 -23.52 -22.84 -5.63
CA LEU A 7 -24.35 -23.72 -6.46
C LEU A 7 -23.85 -25.18 -6.49
N LEU A 8 -22.53 -25.39 -6.37
CA LEU A 8 -21.90 -26.72 -6.27
C LEU A 8 -21.96 -27.31 -4.84
N GLY A 9 -22.50 -26.57 -3.87
CA GLY A 9 -22.63 -27.03 -2.48
C GLY A 9 -21.31 -27.10 -1.71
N CYS A 10 -20.23 -26.50 -2.23
CA CYS A 10 -18.93 -26.46 -1.54
C CYS A 10 -18.87 -25.42 -0.41
N LEU A 11 -19.78 -24.43 -0.43
CA LEU A 11 -19.87 -23.34 0.54
C LEU A 11 -21.34 -22.96 0.77
N THR A 12 -21.73 -22.76 2.02
CA THR A 12 -23.06 -22.21 2.32
C THR A 12 -23.11 -20.70 2.01
N PRO A 13 -24.28 -20.13 1.70
CA PRO A 13 -24.43 -18.68 1.50
C PRO A 13 -23.91 -17.85 2.67
N ASP A 14 -24.15 -18.31 3.91
CA ASP A 14 -23.65 -17.66 5.13
C ASP A 14 -22.12 -17.68 5.24
N GLU A 15 -21.46 -18.79 4.89
CA GLU A 15 -19.99 -18.86 4.83
C GLU A 15 -19.41 -18.00 3.71
N ALA A 16 -20.09 -17.91 2.58
CA ALA A 16 -19.70 -17.01 1.49
C ALA A 16 -19.82 -15.54 1.92
N TYR A 17 -20.86 -15.17 2.68
CA TYR A 17 -21.01 -13.81 3.21
C TYR A 17 -20.05 -13.49 4.35
N SER A 18 -19.67 -14.47 5.19
CA SER A 18 -18.75 -14.28 6.30
C SER A 18 -17.27 -14.23 5.86
N SER A 19 -16.94 -14.87 4.74
CA SER A 19 -15.60 -14.83 4.12
C SER A 19 -15.33 -13.54 3.34
N ILE A 20 -16.35 -12.70 3.11
CA ILE A 20 -16.16 -11.36 2.55
C ILE A 20 -15.52 -10.46 3.60
N GLU A 21 -14.37 -9.90 3.27
CA GLU A 21 -13.72 -8.89 4.09
C GLU A 21 -14.45 -7.54 3.93
N TRP A 22 -15.59 -7.39 4.63
CA TRP A 22 -16.45 -6.21 4.57
C TRP A 22 -15.70 -4.91 4.85
N ARG A 23 -14.65 -4.97 5.67
CA ARG A 23 -13.74 -3.86 5.93
C ARG A 23 -13.15 -3.32 4.62
N ALA A 24 -12.59 -4.18 3.78
CA ALA A 24 -11.98 -3.78 2.51
C ALA A 24 -12.99 -3.10 1.57
N ILE A 25 -14.20 -3.64 1.46
CA ILE A 25 -15.26 -3.08 0.59
C ILE A 25 -15.71 -1.70 1.08
N VAL A 26 -16.02 -1.58 2.38
CA VAL A 26 -16.41 -0.30 3.00
C VAL A 26 -15.33 0.74 2.81
N LEU A 27 -14.06 0.31 2.83
CA LEU A 27 -12.93 1.20 2.67
C LEU A 27 -12.76 1.68 1.24
N ILE A 28 -12.89 0.81 0.24
CA ILE A 28 -12.92 1.23 -1.18
C ILE A 28 -14.06 2.24 -1.40
N ALA A 29 -15.23 2.01 -0.80
CA ALA A 29 -16.34 2.96 -0.86
C ALA A 29 -16.02 4.29 -0.15
N ALA A 30 -15.35 4.25 1.00
CA ALA A 30 -14.94 5.43 1.77
C ALA A 30 -13.80 6.22 1.12
N MET A 31 -13.02 5.62 0.22
CA MET A 31 -11.95 6.30 -0.52
C MET A 31 -12.50 7.43 -1.41
N SER A 32 -13.69 7.27 -2.01
CA SER A 32 -14.31 8.32 -2.84
C SER A 32 -14.57 9.63 -2.08
N PRO A 33 -15.31 9.64 -0.95
CA PRO A 33 -15.52 10.87 -0.17
C PRO A 33 -14.24 11.37 0.52
N MET A 34 -13.35 10.47 0.93
CA MET A 34 -12.08 10.86 1.56
C MET A 34 -11.15 11.61 0.59
N ALA A 35 -11.06 11.18 -0.67
CA ALA A 35 -10.30 11.88 -1.70
C ALA A 35 -10.83 13.32 -1.89
N ILE A 36 -12.15 13.48 -1.96
CA ILE A 36 -12.80 14.81 -2.07
C ILE A 36 -12.54 15.66 -0.81
N ALA A 37 -12.59 15.06 0.38
CA ALA A 37 -12.30 15.76 1.62
C ALA A 37 -10.84 16.24 1.70
N LEU A 38 -9.88 15.41 1.27
CA LEU A 38 -8.46 15.77 1.23
C LEU A 38 -8.16 16.86 0.21
N GLU A 39 -8.92 16.88 -0.89
CA GLU A 39 -8.87 17.94 -1.87
C GLU A 39 -9.39 19.27 -1.27
N ARG A 40 -10.50 19.22 -0.53
CA ARG A 40 -11.10 20.37 0.14
C ARG A 40 -10.25 20.94 1.28
N THR A 41 -9.48 20.10 1.99
CA THR A 41 -8.59 20.55 3.07
C THR A 41 -7.27 21.15 2.56
N GLY A 42 -7.01 21.11 1.24
CA GLY A 42 -5.77 21.60 0.65
C GLY A 42 -4.54 20.75 0.97
N TRP A 43 -4.73 19.61 1.66
CA TRP A 43 -3.64 18.72 2.06
C TRP A 43 -2.92 18.14 0.83
N THR A 44 -3.71 17.80 -0.18
CA THR A 44 -3.23 17.35 -1.49
C THR A 44 -2.33 18.39 -2.17
N ASP A 45 -2.58 19.68 -1.98
CA ASP A 45 -1.77 20.76 -2.56
C ASP A 45 -0.49 21.01 -1.76
N ILE A 46 -0.52 20.82 -0.44
CA ILE A 46 0.67 20.91 0.42
C ILE A 46 1.64 19.77 0.08
N VAL A 47 1.14 18.53 0.05
CA VAL A 47 1.95 17.36 -0.30
C VAL A 47 2.38 17.43 -1.76
N GLY A 48 1.48 17.81 -2.67
CA GLY A 48 1.78 18.03 -4.08
C GLY A 48 2.91 19.05 -4.30
N LYS A 49 2.93 20.17 -3.56
CA LYS A 49 4.03 21.15 -3.62
C LYS A 49 5.33 20.62 -3.02
N SER A 50 5.25 19.90 -1.90
CA SER A 50 6.42 19.29 -1.27
C SER A 50 7.07 18.24 -2.17
N LEU A 51 6.26 17.50 -2.93
CA LEU A 51 6.73 16.47 -3.85
C LEU A 51 7.02 16.99 -5.27
N ALA A 52 6.43 18.10 -5.68
CA ALA A 52 6.77 18.78 -6.94
C ALA A 52 8.23 19.25 -6.97
N GLY A 53 8.82 19.54 -5.80
CA GLY A 53 10.27 19.77 -5.70
C GLY A 53 11.11 18.58 -6.18
N THR A 54 10.61 17.36 -5.93
CA THR A 54 11.22 16.09 -6.37
C THR A 54 10.98 15.79 -7.84
N LEU A 55 9.93 16.37 -8.45
CA LEU A 55 9.63 16.22 -9.87
C LEU A 55 10.75 16.78 -10.77
N SER A 56 11.55 17.73 -10.26
CA SER A 56 12.76 18.24 -10.91
C SER A 56 13.78 17.15 -11.25
N TYR A 57 13.72 16.00 -10.56
CA TYR A 57 14.59 14.84 -10.79
C TYR A 57 13.95 13.75 -11.67
N GLY A 58 12.72 13.98 -12.17
CA GLY A 58 11.98 13.07 -13.05
C GLY A 58 10.79 12.38 -12.38
N PRO A 59 9.84 11.81 -13.18
CA PRO A 59 8.63 11.16 -12.66
C PRO A 59 8.96 9.92 -11.81
N LEU A 60 10.02 9.20 -12.15
CA LEU A 60 10.52 8.05 -11.39
C LEU A 60 10.97 8.42 -9.96
N ALA A 61 11.53 9.62 -9.75
CA ALA A 61 11.93 10.09 -8.41
C ALA A 61 10.72 10.39 -7.51
N LEU A 62 9.64 10.90 -8.10
CA LEU A 62 8.37 11.14 -7.41
C LEU A 62 7.73 9.81 -6.98
N VAL A 63 7.71 8.84 -7.89
CA VAL A 63 7.21 7.48 -7.63
C VAL A 63 8.01 6.79 -6.53
N ALA A 64 9.34 6.92 -6.55
CA ALA A 64 10.20 6.43 -5.48
C ALA A 64 9.87 7.06 -4.11
N ALA A 65 9.62 8.37 -4.07
CA ALA A 65 9.26 9.08 -2.84
C ALA A 65 7.90 8.59 -2.29
N PHE A 66 6.91 8.36 -3.15
CA PHE A 66 5.63 7.76 -2.74
C PHE A 66 5.78 6.35 -2.18
N PHE A 67 6.58 5.51 -2.84
CA PHE A 67 6.84 4.16 -2.38
C PHE A 67 7.53 4.15 -1.01
N LEU A 68 8.60 4.95 -0.85
CA LEU A 68 9.38 4.98 0.40
C LEU A 68 8.59 5.56 1.57
N SER A 69 7.84 6.64 1.34
CA SER A 69 6.97 7.22 2.38
C SER A 69 5.86 6.26 2.80
N THR A 70 5.23 5.56 1.85
CA THR A 70 4.24 4.52 2.13
C THR A 70 4.85 3.35 2.89
N ALA A 71 5.99 2.84 2.45
CA ALA A 71 6.68 1.73 3.11
C ALA A 71 7.10 2.10 4.55
N ALA A 72 7.57 3.33 4.78
CA ALA A 72 7.89 3.83 6.12
C ALA A 72 6.65 3.89 7.02
N LEU A 73 5.52 4.41 6.52
CA LEU A 73 4.25 4.41 7.24
C LEU A 73 3.76 2.98 7.53
N ALA A 74 3.94 2.05 6.59
CA ALA A 74 3.58 0.64 6.76
C ALA A 74 4.37 -0.05 7.88
N GLN A 75 5.61 0.40 8.16
CA GLN A 75 6.37 -0.13 9.29
C GLN A 75 5.75 0.27 10.63
N VAL A 76 5.21 1.49 10.75
CA VAL A 76 4.67 2.02 12.02
C VAL A 76 3.23 1.58 12.26
N LEU A 77 2.38 1.69 11.24
CA LEU A 77 0.94 1.45 11.34
C LEU A 77 0.53 0.03 10.96
N GLY A 78 1.40 -0.70 10.25
CA GLY A 78 1.11 -1.99 9.65
C GLY A 78 0.49 -1.86 8.25
N GLY A 79 0.83 -2.80 7.36
CA GLY A 79 0.50 -2.72 5.94
C GLY A 79 -0.98 -2.53 5.62
N GLN A 80 -1.86 -3.15 6.39
CA GLN A 80 -3.33 -3.08 6.22
C GLN A 80 -3.87 -1.67 6.52
N VAL A 81 -3.38 -1.04 7.59
CA VAL A 81 -3.79 0.32 7.99
C VAL A 81 -3.19 1.36 7.05
N THR A 82 -1.95 1.15 6.61
CA THR A 82 -1.30 2.07 5.68
C THR A 82 -1.93 2.03 4.29
N ALA A 83 -2.30 0.86 3.77
CA ALA A 83 -3.02 0.77 2.48
C ALA A 83 -4.32 1.58 2.50
N LEU A 84 -4.96 1.60 3.66
CA LEU A 84 -6.18 2.34 3.95
C LEU A 84 -6.06 3.84 3.84
N LEU A 85 -4.96 4.36 4.37
CA LEU A 85 -4.69 5.79 4.47
C LEU A 85 -3.98 6.27 3.21
N ALA A 86 -2.88 5.61 2.84
CA ALA A 86 -2.05 5.99 1.72
C ALA A 86 -2.74 5.76 0.36
N GLY A 87 -3.58 4.74 0.23
CA GLY A 87 -4.31 4.44 -1.01
C GLY A 87 -5.07 5.65 -1.57
N PRO A 88 -6.07 6.20 -0.88
CA PRO A 88 -6.85 7.34 -1.40
C PRO A 88 -6.01 8.61 -1.56
N ILE A 89 -5.05 8.85 -0.66
CA ILE A 89 -4.21 10.04 -0.68
C ILE A 89 -3.33 10.07 -1.93
N THR A 90 -2.65 8.97 -2.22
CA THR A 90 -1.71 8.88 -3.35
C THR A 90 -2.42 8.87 -4.70
N VAL A 91 -3.57 8.22 -4.80
CA VAL A 91 -4.43 8.27 -6.00
C VAL A 91 -4.94 9.69 -6.25
N GLY A 92 -5.37 10.41 -5.21
CA GLY A 92 -5.79 11.80 -5.32
C GLY A 92 -4.66 12.72 -5.81
N ILE A 93 -3.43 12.53 -5.30
CA ILE A 93 -2.27 13.30 -5.75
C ILE A 93 -1.87 12.93 -7.19
N ALA A 94 -1.94 11.64 -7.56
CA ALA A 94 -1.64 11.17 -8.91
C ALA A 94 -2.54 11.86 -9.96
N LEU A 95 -3.86 11.92 -9.68
CA LEU A 95 -4.82 12.62 -10.52
C LEU A 95 -4.50 14.12 -10.68
N LYS A 96 -4.08 14.79 -9.59
CA LYS A 96 -3.69 16.21 -9.64
C LYS A 96 -2.40 16.45 -10.43
N LEU A 97 -1.45 15.52 -10.36
CA LEU A 97 -0.17 15.61 -11.07
C LEU A 97 -0.22 15.08 -12.51
N GLY A 98 -1.38 14.60 -12.97
CA GLY A 98 -1.55 14.05 -14.32
C GLY A 98 -0.81 12.72 -14.54
N LEU A 99 -0.50 11.99 -13.46
CA LEU A 99 0.13 10.68 -13.50
C LEU A 99 -0.95 9.59 -13.53
N ASP A 100 -0.59 8.38 -13.99
CA ASP A 100 -1.54 7.28 -13.99
C ASP A 100 -1.90 6.85 -12.55
N PRO A 101 -3.15 7.05 -12.11
CA PRO A 101 -3.60 6.68 -10.76
C PRO A 101 -3.55 5.17 -10.52
N VAL A 102 -3.70 4.35 -11.56
CA VAL A 102 -3.63 2.89 -11.44
C VAL A 102 -2.21 2.46 -11.12
N GLY A 103 -1.22 3.01 -11.82
CA GLY A 103 0.19 2.72 -11.59
C GLY A 103 0.61 3.10 -10.17
N ILE A 104 0.29 4.32 -9.73
CA ILE A 104 0.57 4.78 -8.36
C ILE A 104 -0.14 3.91 -7.33
N GLY A 105 -1.41 3.56 -7.55
CA GLY A 105 -2.18 2.69 -6.65
C GLY A 105 -1.55 1.30 -6.49
N VAL A 106 -1.11 0.68 -7.58
CA VAL A 106 -0.44 -0.64 -7.55
C VAL A 106 0.89 -0.54 -6.80
N LEU A 107 1.68 0.50 -7.05
CA LEU A 107 2.97 0.71 -6.38
C LEU A 107 2.82 0.91 -4.87
N VAL A 108 1.80 1.66 -4.46
CA VAL A 108 1.46 1.87 -3.04
C VAL A 108 0.97 0.59 -2.40
N ALA A 109 0.17 -0.22 -3.11
CA ALA A 109 -0.23 -1.54 -2.63
C ALA A 109 0.99 -2.44 -2.38
N ILE A 110 1.96 -2.48 -3.31
CA ILE A 110 3.21 -3.22 -3.14
C ILE A 110 4.03 -2.66 -1.96
N ALA A 111 4.11 -1.33 -1.81
CA ALA A 111 4.80 -0.69 -0.70
C ALA A 111 4.19 -1.06 0.67
N CYS A 112 2.86 -1.16 0.75
CA CYS A 112 2.14 -1.59 1.95
C CYS A 112 2.42 -3.06 2.31
N SER A 113 2.65 -3.92 1.32
CA SER A 113 3.06 -5.30 1.56
C SER A 113 4.49 -5.42 2.08
N ASN A 114 5.30 -4.36 1.97
CA ASN A 114 6.71 -4.35 2.38
C ASN A 114 6.92 -4.16 3.89
N ALA A 115 6.08 -4.79 4.72
CA ALA A 115 6.10 -4.71 6.19
C ALA A 115 7.14 -5.66 6.83
N PHE A 116 8.38 -5.65 6.33
CA PHE A 116 9.40 -6.64 6.71
C PHE A 116 10.37 -6.20 7.80
N LEU A 117 10.56 -4.90 8.02
CA LEU A 117 11.62 -4.39 8.91
C LEU A 117 11.27 -4.53 10.39
N THR A 118 9.99 -4.46 10.76
CA THR A 118 9.57 -4.46 12.17
C THR A 118 8.60 -5.61 12.45
N PRO A 119 8.80 -6.36 13.55
CA PRO A 119 7.89 -7.44 13.92
C PRO A 119 6.47 -6.96 14.28
N VAL A 120 6.34 -5.68 14.66
CA VAL A 120 5.06 -5.04 15.00
C VAL A 120 4.23 -4.71 13.75
N SER A 121 4.85 -4.63 12.57
CA SER A 121 4.19 -4.19 11.33
C SER A 121 3.24 -5.23 10.74
N HIS A 122 3.37 -6.51 11.12
CA HIS A 122 2.45 -7.56 10.69
C HIS A 122 2.18 -8.56 11.83
N PRO A 123 0.92 -8.90 12.13
CA PRO A 123 0.57 -9.80 13.24
C PRO A 123 1.27 -11.16 13.17
N VAL A 124 1.47 -11.68 11.95
CA VAL A 124 2.18 -12.95 11.71
C VAL A 124 3.64 -12.87 12.14
N ASN A 125 4.33 -11.74 11.89
CA ASN A 125 5.73 -11.58 12.26
C ASN A 125 5.89 -11.56 13.79
N ALA A 126 4.97 -10.90 14.50
CA ALA A 126 4.93 -10.90 15.96
C ALA A 126 4.65 -12.30 16.53
N LEU A 127 3.75 -13.08 15.92
CA LEU A 127 3.42 -14.44 16.35
C LEU A 127 4.57 -15.43 16.19
N VAL A 128 5.39 -15.28 15.15
CA VAL A 128 6.54 -16.17 14.89
C VAL A 128 7.77 -15.76 15.73
N MET A 129 7.86 -14.49 16.12
CA MET A 129 8.98 -13.96 16.90
C MET A 129 9.20 -14.69 18.23
N GLY A 130 8.13 -15.00 18.96
CA GLY A 130 8.18 -15.70 20.24
C GLY A 130 8.72 -17.14 20.14
N PRO A 131 8.01 -18.07 19.47
CA PRO A 131 8.44 -19.46 19.35
C PRO A 131 9.71 -19.65 18.49
N GLY A 132 10.00 -18.72 17.57
CA GLY A 132 11.21 -18.76 16.74
C GLY A 132 12.47 -18.17 17.40
N GLY A 133 12.36 -17.52 18.56
CA GLY A 133 13.50 -16.90 19.25
C GLY A 133 14.14 -15.73 18.49
N TYR A 134 13.42 -15.13 17.54
CA TYR A 134 13.93 -14.04 16.70
C TYR A 134 13.99 -12.72 17.46
N LYS A 135 15.04 -11.92 17.22
CA LYS A 135 15.18 -10.56 17.73
C LYS A 135 14.69 -9.56 16.69
N SER A 136 14.24 -8.37 17.11
CA SER A 136 13.83 -7.31 16.17
C SER A 136 14.92 -6.93 15.17
N THR A 137 16.20 -7.08 15.55
CA THR A 137 17.35 -6.86 14.67
C THR A 137 17.47 -7.86 13.53
N ASP A 138 16.96 -9.08 13.71
CA ASP A 138 16.98 -10.12 12.68
C ASP A 138 15.99 -9.78 11.55
N PHE A 139 14.83 -9.24 11.93
CA PHE A 139 13.84 -8.68 10.99
C PHE A 139 14.38 -7.48 10.22
N VAL A 140 15.10 -6.56 10.87
CA VAL A 140 15.70 -5.42 10.16
C VAL A 140 16.78 -5.89 9.16
N LYS A 141 17.64 -6.84 9.54
CA LYS A 141 18.72 -7.35 8.66
C LYS A 141 18.17 -8.00 7.39
N VAL A 142 17.23 -8.93 7.54
CA VAL A 142 16.65 -9.67 6.41
C VAL A 142 15.63 -8.80 5.66
N GLY A 143 14.82 -8.05 6.40
CA GLY A 143 13.79 -7.18 5.87
C GLY A 143 14.35 -6.00 5.08
N ALA A 144 15.52 -5.46 5.44
CA ALA A 144 16.18 -4.41 4.65
C ALA A 144 16.60 -4.94 3.27
N GLY A 145 17.16 -6.16 3.20
CA GLY A 145 17.49 -6.80 1.92
C GLY A 145 16.26 -7.01 1.04
N LEU A 146 15.18 -7.55 1.63
CA LEU A 146 13.90 -7.71 0.94
C LEU A 146 13.31 -6.38 0.48
N MET A 147 13.37 -5.34 1.31
CA MET A 147 12.91 -4.00 0.97
C MET A 147 13.66 -3.40 -0.23
N VAL A 148 14.96 -3.62 -0.33
CA VAL A 148 15.75 -3.15 -1.48
C VAL A 148 15.32 -3.91 -2.74
N VAL A 149 15.14 -5.23 -2.66
CA VAL A 149 14.69 -6.04 -3.80
C VAL A 149 13.29 -5.60 -4.25
N THR A 150 12.33 -5.48 -3.34
CA THR A 150 10.96 -5.05 -3.67
C THR A 150 10.93 -3.63 -4.22
N PHE A 151 11.69 -2.70 -3.63
CA PHE A 151 11.83 -1.33 -4.12
C PHE A 151 12.37 -1.31 -5.55
N THR A 152 13.47 -2.02 -5.82
CA THR A 152 14.09 -2.06 -7.14
C THR A 152 13.15 -2.66 -8.18
N THR A 153 12.45 -3.73 -7.81
CA THR A 153 11.48 -4.41 -8.68
C THR A 153 10.26 -3.51 -8.96
N ALA A 154 9.78 -2.78 -7.96
CA ALA A 154 8.70 -1.80 -8.10
C ALA A 154 9.10 -0.63 -9.00
N MET A 155 10.33 -0.11 -8.88
CA MET A 155 10.84 0.94 -9.77
C MET A 155 10.98 0.45 -11.22
N LEU A 156 11.43 -0.79 -11.43
CA LEU A 156 11.46 -1.39 -12.76
C LEU A 156 10.05 -1.53 -13.34
N MET A 157 9.08 -2.01 -12.55
CA MET A 157 7.69 -2.07 -13.00
C MET A 157 7.13 -0.69 -13.35
N ALA A 158 7.41 0.33 -12.53
CA ALA A 158 7.00 1.71 -12.78
C ALA A 158 7.54 2.21 -14.13
N HIS A 159 8.80 1.92 -14.43
CA HIS A 159 9.43 2.33 -15.69
C HIS A 159 8.91 1.56 -16.91
N PHE A 160 8.81 0.23 -16.83
CA PHE A 160 8.45 -0.60 -17.99
C PHE A 160 6.96 -0.56 -18.34
N TYR A 161 6.06 -0.54 -17.34
CA TYR A 161 4.62 -0.60 -17.58
C TYR A 161 3.99 0.78 -17.72
N TRP A 162 4.48 1.77 -16.97
CA TRP A 162 3.89 3.10 -16.92
C TRP A 162 4.77 4.21 -17.49
N GLY A 163 6.02 3.91 -17.87
CA GLY A 163 6.89 4.87 -18.57
C GLY A 163 7.28 6.08 -17.73
N PHE A 164 7.22 5.97 -16.39
CA PHE A 164 7.66 7.03 -15.47
C PHE A 164 9.18 7.25 -15.53
#